data_AF-A0A7W0Q5R0-F1
#
_entry.id   AF-A0A7W0Q5R0-F1
#
_cell.length_a   1.000
_cell.length_b   1.000
_cell.length_c   1.000
_cell.angle_alpha   90.00
_cell.angle_beta   90.00
_cell.angle_gamma   90.00
#
_symmetry.space_group_name_H-M   'P 1'
#
loop_
_entity.id
_entity.type
_entity.pdbx_description
1 polymer ?
#
loop_
_entity_poly.entity_id
_entity_poly.type
_entity_poly.pdbx_seq_one_letter_code
_entity_poly.pdbx_strand_id
1 'polypeptide(L)'
;AGTTLPIDREHVARALGFAAVTRNSLDAVGDRDFAIELVAACALAQVHLSRLGEELVLWTTSEFGFAKIGEAYCSGSSLMPQKMNPDLGELVRAKAGRTIGAWVTLMTVVKGLPLAYNKDLQETQEPLYDAVETLEASLAVARGMIASLVFDTARMRAAIDQGYLVATELADYLVTKDVPFREAHDIAGHLVRVASDRGVELAGLSLAELRAAHPKFDADVASWLDPIRAVDRRDLPGGPARSRVLAELDALDAELARG
;
A
#
# COMPACT_ATOMS: atom_id res chain seq x y z
N ALA A 1 -9.71 39.85 -25.08
CA ALA A 1 -10.62 39.00 -24.27
C ALA A 1 -11.37 38.02 -25.17
N GLY A 2 -10.65 37.24 -25.98
CA GLY A 2 -11.20 36.50 -27.13
C GLY A 2 -10.77 37.10 -28.47
N THR A 3 -10.75 36.29 -29.52
CA THR A 3 -10.42 36.69 -30.89
C THR A 3 -11.57 37.49 -31.52
N THR A 4 -11.24 38.48 -32.36
CA THR A 4 -12.22 39.25 -33.16
C THR A 4 -12.42 38.66 -34.56
N LEU A 5 -11.63 37.66 -34.93
CA LEU A 5 -11.79 36.93 -36.18
C LEU A 5 -13.02 36.01 -36.09
N PRO A 6 -13.77 35.82 -37.19
CA PRO A 6 -14.97 34.99 -37.22
C PRO A 6 -14.60 33.49 -37.25
N ILE A 7 -13.98 33.01 -36.16
CA ILE A 7 -13.55 31.62 -36.00
C ILE A 7 -14.67 30.81 -35.36
N ASP A 8 -14.98 29.65 -35.95
CA ASP A 8 -15.81 28.64 -35.32
C ASP A 8 -14.97 27.86 -34.28
N ARG A 9 -15.11 28.25 -33.00
CA ARG A 9 -14.40 27.59 -31.88
C ARG A 9 -14.82 26.14 -31.69
N GLU A 10 -16.07 25.80 -32.00
CA GLU A 10 -16.58 24.44 -31.87
C GLU A 10 -15.95 23.53 -32.93
N HIS A 11 -15.75 24.05 -34.15
CA HIS A 11 -14.97 23.37 -35.17
C HIS A 11 -13.53 23.11 -34.71
N VAL A 12 -12.85 24.11 -34.13
CA VAL A 12 -11.48 23.95 -33.62
C VAL A 12 -11.41 22.94 -32.48
N ALA A 13 -12.35 22.96 -31.52
CA ALA A 13 -12.41 21.99 -30.44
C ALA A 13 -12.53 20.55 -30.97
N ARG A 14 -13.45 20.31 -31.91
CA ARG A 14 -13.59 19.00 -32.58
C ARG A 14 -12.32 18.59 -33.33
N ALA A 15 -11.71 19.52 -34.07
CA ALA A 15 -10.49 19.24 -34.84
C ALA A 15 -9.29 18.86 -33.94
N LEU A 16 -9.23 19.40 -32.73
CA LEU A 16 -8.19 19.10 -31.73
C LEU A 16 -8.56 17.94 -30.79
N GLY A 17 -9.75 17.35 -30.92
CA GLY A 17 -10.22 16.24 -30.08
C GLY A 17 -10.73 16.65 -28.69
N PHE A 18 -10.98 17.93 -28.45
CA PHE A 18 -11.64 18.39 -27.21
C PHE A 18 -13.15 18.12 -27.25
N ALA A 19 -13.72 17.77 -26.11
CA ALA A 19 -15.15 17.52 -25.98
C ALA A 19 -16.01 18.79 -26.10
N ALA A 20 -15.48 19.95 -25.71
CA ALA A 20 -16.18 21.22 -25.74
C ALA A 20 -15.21 22.41 -25.73
N VAL A 21 -15.73 23.60 -26.06
CA VAL A 21 -15.01 24.86 -25.92
C VAL A 21 -15.03 25.40 -24.48
N THR A 22 -14.01 26.14 -24.10
CA THR A 22 -14.05 26.93 -22.85
C THR A 22 -15.12 28.02 -22.92
N ARG A 23 -15.78 28.30 -21.78
CA ARG A 23 -16.95 29.20 -21.71
C ARG A 23 -16.60 30.66 -21.45
N ASN A 24 -15.37 30.94 -20.99
CA ASN A 24 -14.92 32.29 -20.67
C ASN A 24 -13.45 32.45 -21.08
N SER A 25 -13.14 33.53 -21.81
CA SER A 25 -11.77 33.74 -22.31
C SER A 25 -10.76 34.16 -21.24
N LEU A 26 -11.20 34.85 -20.18
CA LEU A 26 -10.32 35.27 -19.08
C LEU A 26 -9.92 34.05 -18.25
N ASP A 27 -10.89 33.20 -17.94
CA ASP A 27 -10.68 31.89 -17.31
C ASP A 27 -9.72 31.03 -18.15
N ALA A 28 -10.04 30.82 -19.43
CA ALA A 28 -9.26 29.93 -20.31
C ALA A 28 -7.76 30.26 -20.44
N VAL A 29 -7.35 31.52 -20.23
CA VAL A 29 -5.93 31.91 -20.33
C VAL A 29 -5.22 31.98 -18.97
N GLY A 30 -5.98 31.99 -17.87
CA GLY A 30 -5.47 31.97 -16.49
C GLY A 30 -5.54 30.61 -15.81
N ASP A 31 -6.41 29.71 -16.29
CA ASP A 31 -6.69 28.40 -15.70
C ASP A 31 -5.46 27.47 -15.68
N ARG A 32 -5.21 26.87 -14.51
CA ARG A 32 -4.21 25.81 -14.27
C ARG A 32 -4.77 24.67 -13.41
N ASP A 33 -6.08 24.62 -13.18
CA ASP A 33 -6.69 23.62 -12.29
C ASP A 33 -6.43 22.21 -12.81
N PHE A 34 -6.53 22.00 -14.13
CA PHE A 34 -6.22 20.71 -14.75
C PHE A 34 -4.79 20.23 -14.46
N ALA A 35 -3.81 21.14 -14.40
CA ALA A 35 -2.43 20.80 -14.11
C ALA A 35 -2.24 20.49 -12.62
N ILE A 36 -2.89 21.27 -11.74
CA ILE A 36 -2.88 21.05 -10.29
C ILE A 36 -3.48 19.68 -9.95
N GLU A 37 -4.64 19.35 -10.52
CA GLU A 37 -5.32 18.08 -10.29
C GLU A 37 -4.50 16.89 -10.79
N LEU A 38 -3.89 17.01 -11.97
CA LEU A 38 -2.99 15.97 -12.49
C LEU A 38 -1.79 15.75 -11.57
N VAL A 39 -1.11 16.82 -11.14
CA VAL A 39 0.04 16.70 -10.24
C VAL A 39 -0.39 16.18 -8.85
N ALA A 40 -1.59 16.52 -8.38
CA ALA A 40 -2.15 15.96 -7.15
C ALA A 40 -2.35 14.44 -7.27
N ALA A 41 -2.90 13.97 -8.39
CA ALA A 41 -3.04 12.53 -8.66
C ALA A 41 -1.67 11.84 -8.75
N CYS A 42 -0.68 12.46 -9.39
CA CYS A 42 0.69 11.94 -9.44
C CYS A 42 1.33 11.84 -8.05
N ALA A 43 1.16 12.87 -7.21
CA ALA A 43 1.68 12.88 -5.86
C ALA A 43 1.06 11.78 -5.00
N LEU A 44 -0.26 11.59 -5.09
CA LEU A 44 -0.95 10.52 -4.36
C LEU A 44 -0.50 9.13 -4.82
N ALA A 45 -0.37 8.91 -6.13
CA ALA A 45 0.13 7.66 -6.69
C ALA A 45 1.57 7.37 -6.20
N GLN A 46 2.45 8.37 -6.16
CA GLN A 46 3.79 8.19 -5.60
C GLN A 46 3.80 7.90 -4.10
N VAL A 47 2.86 8.45 -3.31
CA VAL A 47 2.71 8.06 -1.90
C VAL A 47 2.28 6.59 -1.77
N HIS A 48 1.43 6.09 -2.65
CA HIS A 48 1.11 4.66 -2.67
C HIS A 48 2.35 3.81 -3.02
N LEU A 49 3.11 4.22 -4.05
CA LEU A 49 4.35 3.56 -4.43
C LEU A 49 5.42 3.64 -3.34
N SER A 50 5.48 4.71 -2.55
CA SER A 50 6.44 4.83 -1.46
C SER A 50 6.18 3.82 -0.34
N ARG A 51 4.91 3.50 -0.09
CA ARG A 51 4.53 2.44 0.88
C ARG A 51 4.94 1.07 0.37
N LEU A 52 4.68 0.78 -0.90
CA LEU A 52 5.16 -0.46 -1.54
C LEU A 52 6.69 -0.55 -1.49
N GLY A 53 7.39 0.54 -1.82
CA GLY A 53 8.84 0.61 -1.76
C GLY A 53 9.37 0.29 -0.36
N GLU A 54 8.71 0.78 0.69
CA GLU A 54 9.12 0.48 2.07
C GLU A 54 8.92 -0.98 2.45
N GLU A 55 7.80 -1.59 2.07
CA GLU A 55 7.57 -3.03 2.30
C GLU A 55 8.65 -3.88 1.62
N LEU A 56 8.99 -3.55 0.36
CA LEU A 56 10.04 -4.26 -0.38
C LEU A 56 11.42 -4.09 0.26
N VAL A 57 11.75 -2.89 0.74
CA VAL A 57 13.00 -2.64 1.48
C VAL A 57 13.02 -3.48 2.76
N LEU A 58 11.94 -3.45 3.54
CA LEU A 58 11.84 -4.17 4.81
C LEU A 58 11.92 -5.69 4.63
N TRP A 59 11.14 -6.25 3.70
CA TRP A 59 11.08 -7.69 3.45
C TRP A 59 12.40 -8.27 2.94
N THR A 60 13.25 -7.45 2.32
CA THR A 60 14.55 -7.87 1.76
C THR A 60 15.72 -7.66 2.72
N THR A 61 15.49 -7.09 3.91
CA THR A 61 16.52 -7.01 4.97
C THR A 61 16.97 -8.39 5.42
N SER A 62 18.16 -8.49 6.00
CA SER A 62 18.68 -9.72 6.60
C SER A 62 17.85 -10.21 7.78
N GLU A 63 17.25 -9.28 8.52
CA GLU A 63 16.45 -9.51 9.71
C GLU A 63 15.13 -10.21 9.35
N PHE A 64 14.44 -9.71 8.32
CA PHE A 64 13.20 -10.32 7.83
C PHE A 64 13.50 -11.49 6.88
N GLY A 65 14.19 -11.21 5.76
CA GLY A 65 14.53 -12.20 4.75
C GLY A 65 13.31 -12.84 4.08
N PHE A 66 12.18 -12.14 4.00
CA PHE A 66 10.92 -12.66 3.46
C PHE A 66 10.90 -12.70 1.94
N ALA A 67 11.67 -11.83 1.29
CA ALA A 67 11.73 -11.78 -0.16
C ALA A 67 13.13 -11.45 -0.67
N LYS A 68 13.34 -11.74 -1.96
CA LYS A 68 14.49 -11.31 -2.75
C LYS A 68 13.97 -10.63 -4.01
N ILE A 69 14.55 -9.49 -4.35
CA ILE A 69 14.30 -8.79 -5.61
C ILE A 69 15.34 -9.26 -6.63
N GLY A 70 14.97 -9.33 -7.91
CA GLY A 70 15.90 -9.72 -8.98
C GLY A 70 17.10 -8.77 -9.08
N GLU A 71 18.28 -9.32 -9.36
CA GLU A 71 19.55 -8.57 -9.37
C GLU A 71 19.53 -7.33 -10.29
N ALA A 72 18.79 -7.38 -11.40
CA ALA A 72 18.64 -6.26 -12.31
C ALA A 72 17.97 -5.02 -11.69
N TYR A 73 17.32 -5.17 -10.53
CA TYR A 73 16.59 -4.13 -9.81
C TYR A 73 17.23 -3.78 -8.45
N CYS A 74 18.43 -4.31 -8.19
CA CYS A 74 19.21 -4.04 -7.00
C CYS A 74 20.61 -3.55 -7.37
N SER A 75 21.28 -2.86 -6.45
CA SER A 75 22.73 -2.67 -6.55
C SER A 75 23.46 -3.68 -5.68
N GLY A 76 24.67 -4.03 -6.09
CA GLY A 76 25.59 -4.83 -5.29
C GLY A 76 26.66 -3.97 -4.60
N SER A 77 27.23 -4.47 -3.51
CA SER A 77 28.45 -3.89 -2.93
C SER A 77 29.69 -4.55 -3.54
N SER A 78 30.66 -3.75 -3.99
CA SER A 78 31.97 -4.26 -4.42
C SER A 78 32.79 -4.88 -3.28
N LEU A 79 32.48 -4.54 -2.02
CA LEU A 79 33.15 -5.05 -0.82
C LEU A 79 32.42 -6.25 -0.22
N MET A 80 31.10 -6.34 -0.39
CA MET A 80 30.25 -7.39 0.18
C MET A 80 29.42 -8.05 -0.93
N PRO A 81 29.94 -9.11 -1.58
CA PRO A 81 29.31 -9.75 -2.74
C PRO A 81 27.89 -10.28 -2.48
N GLN A 82 27.57 -10.58 -1.22
CA GLN A 82 26.26 -11.06 -0.78
C GLN A 82 25.24 -9.94 -0.52
N LYS A 83 25.69 -8.67 -0.43
CA LYS A 83 24.83 -7.55 -0.08
C LYS A 83 24.18 -6.98 -1.34
N MET A 84 22.90 -7.29 -1.50
CA MET A 84 22.03 -6.68 -2.51
C MET A 84 21.21 -5.58 -1.86
N ASN A 85 21.26 -4.37 -2.39
CA ASN A 85 20.53 -3.22 -1.87
C ASN A 85 19.26 -2.97 -2.70
N PRO A 86 18.08 -2.83 -2.07
CA PRO A 86 16.81 -2.50 -2.73
C PRO A 86 16.73 -1.00 -3.08
N ASP A 87 17.79 -0.43 -3.67
CA ASP A 87 17.94 1.01 -3.95
C ASP A 87 16.77 1.58 -4.74
N LEU A 88 16.21 0.80 -5.67
CA LEU A 88 15.06 1.23 -6.46
C LEU A 88 13.80 1.42 -5.60
N GLY A 89 13.59 0.58 -4.59
CA GLY A 89 12.52 0.78 -3.59
C GLY A 89 12.75 2.04 -2.76
N GLU A 90 13.99 2.31 -2.38
CA GLU A 90 14.38 3.53 -1.66
C GLU A 90 14.16 4.80 -2.51
N LEU A 91 14.54 4.78 -3.78
CA LEU A 91 14.38 5.89 -4.71
C LEU A 91 12.92 6.16 -5.03
N VAL A 92 12.10 5.12 -5.26
CA VAL A 92 10.65 5.25 -5.45
C VAL A 92 10.03 5.93 -4.22
N ARG A 93 10.42 5.50 -3.01
CA ARG A 93 9.97 6.13 -1.77
C ARG A 93 10.38 7.60 -1.67
N ALA A 94 11.63 7.93 -1.96
CA ALA A 94 12.12 9.31 -1.90
C ALA A 94 11.45 10.22 -2.95
N LYS A 95 11.12 9.69 -4.14
CA LYS A 95 10.50 10.43 -5.24
C LYS A 95 9.07 10.91 -4.94
N ALA A 96 8.38 10.34 -3.95
CA ALA A 96 7.13 10.91 -3.46
C ALA A 96 7.29 12.33 -2.93
N GLY A 97 8.40 12.63 -2.25
CA GLY A 97 8.70 13.99 -1.79
C GLY A 97 8.84 15.00 -2.93
N ARG A 98 9.42 14.55 -4.05
CA ARG A 98 9.59 15.39 -5.26
C ARG A 98 8.24 15.77 -5.87
N THR A 99 7.35 14.79 -6.06
CA THR A 99 6.02 15.04 -6.65
C THR A 99 5.09 15.81 -5.72
N ILE A 100 5.19 15.60 -4.41
CA ILE A 100 4.50 16.45 -3.42
C ILE A 100 5.00 17.89 -3.51
N GLY A 101 6.32 18.08 -3.63
CA GLY A 101 6.92 19.40 -3.84
C GLY A 101 6.41 20.10 -5.09
N ALA A 102 6.29 19.36 -6.20
CA ALA A 102 5.71 19.90 -7.44
C ALA A 102 4.26 20.38 -7.24
N TRP A 103 3.42 19.59 -6.55
CA TRP A 103 2.05 20.00 -6.23
C TRP A 103 2.01 21.28 -5.39
N VAL A 104 2.84 21.37 -4.34
CA VAL A 104 2.95 22.57 -3.49
C VAL A 104 3.38 23.78 -4.31
N THR A 105 4.33 23.62 -5.23
CA THR A 105 4.77 24.69 -6.14
C THR A 105 3.63 25.21 -6.99
N LEU A 106 2.89 24.34 -7.68
CA LEU A 106 1.75 24.75 -8.53
C LEU A 106 0.69 25.50 -7.71
N MET A 107 0.30 24.95 -6.56
CA MET A 107 -0.66 25.59 -5.66
C MET A 107 -0.19 26.98 -5.20
N THR A 108 1.10 27.11 -4.89
CA THR A 108 1.67 28.36 -4.38
C THR A 108 1.81 29.42 -5.47
N VAL A 109 2.20 29.02 -6.68
CA VAL A 109 2.28 29.92 -7.85
C VAL A 109 0.91 30.51 -8.17
N VAL A 110 -0.14 29.69 -8.16
CA VAL A 110 -1.51 30.15 -8.50
C VAL A 110 -2.14 30.95 -7.36
N LYS A 111 -1.74 30.70 -6.10
CA LYS A 111 -2.34 31.35 -4.92
C LYS A 111 -2.28 32.87 -5.00
N GLY A 112 -3.44 33.49 -5.09
CA GLY A 112 -3.60 34.95 -5.06
C GLY A 112 -3.17 35.66 -6.35
N LEU A 113 -2.95 34.94 -7.46
CA LEU A 113 -2.74 35.59 -8.74
C LEU A 113 -4.00 36.33 -9.21
N PRO A 114 -3.89 37.60 -9.63
CA PRO A 114 -5.01 38.31 -10.23
C PRO A 114 -5.31 37.73 -11.63
N LEU A 115 -6.55 37.86 -12.09
CA LEU A 115 -6.89 37.46 -13.47
C LEU A 115 -6.21 38.37 -14.51
N ALA A 116 -5.86 37.90 -15.71
CA ALA A 116 -6.09 36.56 -16.26
C ALA A 116 -4.77 35.79 -16.45
N TYR A 117 -3.99 36.11 -17.48
CA TYR A 117 -2.64 35.58 -17.66
C TYR A 117 -1.61 36.45 -16.93
N ASN A 118 -0.75 35.81 -16.13
CA ASN A 118 0.45 36.40 -15.58
C ASN A 118 1.65 35.52 -15.94
N LYS A 119 2.83 36.13 -16.03
CA LYS A 119 4.05 35.42 -16.46
C LYS A 119 4.45 34.32 -15.47
N ASP A 120 4.05 34.47 -14.21
CA ASP A 120 4.14 33.48 -13.12
C ASP A 120 3.63 32.10 -13.53
N LEU A 121 2.60 32.03 -14.38
CA LEU A 121 2.04 30.76 -14.86
C LEU A 121 3.03 29.93 -15.68
N GLN A 122 4.16 30.49 -16.11
CA GLN A 122 5.25 29.73 -16.74
C GLN A 122 5.90 28.76 -15.74
N GLU A 123 6.00 29.12 -14.46
CA GLU A 123 6.59 28.29 -13.39
C GLU A 123 5.76 27.05 -13.05
N THR A 124 4.57 26.90 -13.65
CA THR A 124 3.75 25.69 -13.51
C THR A 124 4.17 24.56 -14.45
N GLN A 125 4.95 24.84 -15.49
CA GLN A 125 5.26 23.84 -16.53
C GLN A 125 6.31 22.83 -16.10
N GLU A 126 7.44 23.27 -15.57
CA GLU A 126 8.54 22.37 -15.17
C GLU A 126 8.12 21.38 -14.07
N PRO A 127 7.45 21.81 -12.98
CA PRO A 127 7.03 20.86 -11.94
C PRO A 127 5.91 19.91 -12.41
N LEU A 128 5.07 20.35 -13.35
CA LEU A 128 4.07 19.49 -13.98
C LEU A 128 4.75 18.34 -14.74
N TYR A 129 5.73 18.64 -15.60
CA TYR A 129 6.44 17.62 -16.37
C TYR A 129 7.26 16.70 -15.46
N ASP A 130 8.03 17.25 -14.51
CA ASP A 130 8.83 16.45 -13.57
C ASP A 130 7.94 15.50 -12.76
N ALA A 131 6.72 15.91 -12.37
CA ALA A 131 5.80 15.05 -11.62
C ALA A 131 5.29 13.86 -12.46
N VAL A 132 4.92 14.10 -13.71
CA VAL A 132 4.44 13.05 -14.63
C VAL A 132 5.58 12.08 -14.95
N GLU A 133 6.72 12.59 -15.39
CA GLU A 133 7.90 11.76 -15.73
C GLU A 133 8.38 10.95 -14.52
N THR A 134 8.36 11.54 -13.33
CA THR A 134 8.74 10.85 -12.09
C THR A 134 7.77 9.72 -11.77
N LEU A 135 6.45 9.90 -11.95
CA LEU A 135 5.48 8.83 -11.75
C LEU A 135 5.66 7.71 -12.77
N GLU A 136 5.79 8.03 -14.07
CA GLU A 136 5.97 7.04 -15.13
C GLU A 136 7.21 6.16 -14.86
N ALA A 137 8.33 6.79 -14.50
CA ALA A 137 9.55 6.07 -14.15
C ALA A 137 9.37 5.19 -12.90
N SER A 138 8.74 5.70 -11.84
CA SER A 138 8.46 4.92 -10.64
C SER A 138 7.56 3.72 -10.92
N LEU A 139 6.52 3.87 -11.75
CA LEU A 139 5.62 2.78 -12.13
C LEU A 139 6.35 1.69 -12.92
N ALA A 140 7.18 2.10 -13.89
CA ALA A 140 7.98 1.15 -14.69
C ALA A 140 8.94 0.34 -13.82
N VAL A 141 9.61 0.99 -12.87
CA VAL A 141 10.51 0.36 -11.91
C VAL A 141 9.76 -0.55 -10.94
N ALA A 142 8.65 -0.09 -10.36
CA ALA A 142 7.83 -0.87 -9.43
C ALA A 142 7.30 -2.16 -10.06
N ARG A 143 6.83 -2.08 -11.31
CA ARG A 143 6.40 -3.26 -12.09
C ARG A 143 7.52 -4.29 -12.19
N GLY A 144 8.73 -3.86 -12.53
CA GLY A 144 9.90 -4.73 -12.65
C GLY A 144 10.31 -5.38 -11.32
N MET A 145 10.33 -4.59 -10.24
CA MET A 145 10.62 -5.10 -8.89
C MET A 145 9.61 -6.17 -8.48
N ILE A 146 8.31 -5.90 -8.60
CA ILE A 146 7.25 -6.86 -8.26
C ILE A 146 7.36 -8.13 -9.11
N ALA A 147 7.55 -7.99 -10.43
CA ALA A 147 7.66 -9.14 -11.33
C ALA A 147 8.88 -10.03 -11.06
N SER A 148 9.94 -9.48 -10.48
CA SER A 148 11.16 -10.22 -10.13
C SER A 148 11.19 -10.72 -8.68
N LEU A 149 10.16 -10.45 -7.90
CA LEU A 149 10.11 -10.75 -6.47
C LEU A 149 9.97 -12.25 -6.24
N VAL A 150 10.85 -12.81 -5.41
CA VAL A 150 10.82 -14.21 -4.98
C VAL A 150 10.68 -14.27 -3.47
N PHE A 151 9.60 -14.90 -2.99
CA PHE A 151 9.33 -15.04 -1.56
C PHE A 151 10.00 -16.27 -0.95
N ASP A 152 10.62 -16.11 0.22
CA ASP A 152 11.06 -17.21 1.06
C ASP A 152 9.91 -17.65 1.99
N THR A 153 9.04 -18.51 1.45
CA THR A 153 7.86 -18.99 2.18
C THR A 153 8.20 -19.79 3.42
N ALA A 154 9.39 -20.41 3.49
CA ALA A 154 9.85 -21.12 4.67
C ALA A 154 10.23 -20.14 5.79
N ARG A 155 10.96 -19.07 5.46
CA ARG A 155 11.29 -17.98 6.40
C ARG A 155 10.04 -17.27 6.90
N MET A 156 9.11 -16.95 5.99
CA MET A 156 7.82 -16.36 6.35
C MET A 156 7.03 -17.27 7.28
N ARG A 157 7.00 -18.59 7.01
CA ARG A 157 6.32 -19.55 7.88
C ARG A 157 6.96 -19.61 9.27
N ALA A 158 8.28 -19.66 9.35
CA ALA A 158 8.99 -19.69 10.63
C ALA A 158 8.73 -18.44 11.48
N ALA A 159 8.49 -17.29 10.85
CA ALA A 159 8.13 -16.06 11.55
C ALA A 159 6.72 -16.09 12.16
N ILE A 160 5.82 -16.95 11.66
CA ILE A 160 4.46 -17.12 12.22
C ILE A 160 4.51 -17.89 13.54
N ASP A 161 5.49 -18.77 13.71
CA ASP A 161 5.63 -19.62 14.90
C ASP A 161 6.23 -18.85 16.09
N GLN A 162 6.31 -17.51 16.03
CA GLN A 162 6.86 -16.65 17.07
C GLN A 162 5.94 -15.46 17.36
N GLY A 163 5.86 -15.08 18.64
CA GLY A 163 5.24 -13.82 19.05
C GLY A 163 3.75 -13.93 19.37
N TYR A 164 3.25 -15.13 19.68
CA TYR A 164 1.90 -15.34 20.21
C TYR A 164 0.78 -14.82 19.28
N LEU A 165 0.99 -14.85 17.96
CA LEU A 165 0.08 -14.27 16.96
C LEU A 165 -1.37 -14.81 17.04
N VAL A 166 -1.53 -16.01 17.58
CA VAL A 166 -2.83 -16.68 17.77
C VAL A 166 -3.48 -16.37 19.12
N ALA A 167 -3.00 -15.40 19.89
CA ALA A 167 -3.60 -15.00 21.17
C ALA A 167 -5.06 -14.58 21.03
N THR A 168 -5.39 -13.84 19.96
CA THR A 168 -6.77 -13.44 19.66
C THR A 168 -7.67 -14.65 19.44
N GLU A 169 -7.14 -15.76 18.91
CA GLU A 169 -7.91 -16.99 18.69
C GLU A 169 -8.39 -17.63 20.00
N LEU A 170 -7.64 -17.48 21.11
CA LEU A 170 -8.07 -17.96 22.42
C LEU A 170 -9.27 -17.15 22.95
N ALA A 171 -9.24 -15.83 22.75
CA ALA A 171 -10.35 -14.97 23.14
C ALA A 171 -11.59 -15.29 22.29
N ASP A 172 -11.44 -15.37 20.97
CA ASP A 172 -12.54 -15.69 20.05
C ASP A 172 -13.10 -17.09 20.33
N TYR A 173 -12.25 -18.08 20.59
CA TYR A 173 -12.66 -19.43 21.00
C TYR A 173 -13.58 -19.37 22.23
N LEU A 174 -13.17 -18.66 23.29
CA LEU A 174 -13.98 -18.55 24.51
C LEU A 174 -15.30 -17.80 24.25
N VAL A 175 -15.30 -16.80 23.37
CA VAL A 175 -16.53 -16.11 22.95
C VAL A 175 -17.48 -17.08 22.25
N THR A 176 -17.00 -17.98 21.40
CA THR A 176 -17.86 -19.02 20.79
C THR A 176 -18.45 -19.99 21.81
N LYS A 177 -17.91 -20.03 23.03
CA LYS A 177 -18.41 -20.82 24.16
C LYS A 177 -19.19 -19.94 25.15
N ASP A 178 -19.71 -18.79 24.73
CA ASP A 178 -20.49 -17.86 25.56
C ASP A 178 -19.72 -17.27 26.75
N VAL A 179 -18.42 -16.96 26.58
CA VAL A 179 -17.68 -16.11 27.52
C VAL A 179 -17.70 -14.67 27.01
N PRO A 180 -18.06 -13.66 27.83
CA PRO A 180 -18.00 -12.27 27.41
C PRO A 180 -16.61 -11.88 26.90
N PHE A 181 -16.53 -11.16 25.76
CA PHE A 181 -15.25 -10.86 25.11
C PHE A 181 -14.20 -10.22 26.03
N ARG A 182 -14.61 -9.32 26.93
CA ARG A 182 -13.70 -8.70 27.90
C ARG A 182 -13.03 -9.74 28.80
N GLU A 183 -13.80 -10.68 29.33
CA GLU A 183 -13.30 -11.76 30.17
C GLU A 183 -12.42 -12.71 29.35
N ALA A 184 -12.85 -13.08 28.14
CA ALA A 184 -12.08 -13.92 27.22
C ALA A 184 -10.72 -13.30 26.86
N HIS A 185 -10.68 -11.99 26.62
CA HIS A 185 -9.47 -11.22 26.35
C HIS A 185 -8.52 -11.20 27.57
N ASP A 186 -9.05 -10.99 28.78
CA ASP A 186 -8.26 -11.01 30.01
C ASP A 186 -7.63 -12.39 30.26
N ILE A 187 -8.39 -13.46 30.00
CA ILE A 187 -7.93 -14.86 30.06
C ILE A 187 -6.82 -15.10 29.01
N ALA A 188 -7.04 -14.72 27.75
CA ALA A 188 -6.04 -14.86 26.69
C ALA A 188 -4.74 -14.10 27.03
N GLY A 189 -4.85 -12.87 27.54
CA GLY A 189 -3.69 -12.09 27.98
C GLY A 189 -2.94 -12.73 29.16
N HIS A 190 -3.65 -13.40 30.08
CA HIS A 190 -3.02 -14.20 31.13
C HIS A 190 -2.25 -15.40 30.55
N LEU A 191 -2.85 -16.13 29.61
CA LEU A 191 -2.22 -17.28 28.97
C LEU A 191 -0.98 -16.89 28.16
N VAL A 192 -0.99 -15.72 27.50
CA VAL A 192 0.21 -15.17 26.83
C VAL A 192 1.35 -14.92 27.83
N ARG A 193 1.04 -14.35 29.01
CA ARG A 193 2.05 -14.16 30.07
C ARG A 193 2.61 -15.50 30.55
N VAL A 194 1.75 -16.49 30.81
CA VAL A 194 2.16 -17.84 31.23
C VAL A 194 3.06 -18.50 30.18
N ALA A 195 2.70 -18.42 28.91
CA ALA A 195 3.49 -18.96 27.80
C ALA A 195 4.86 -18.26 27.71
N SER A 196 4.87 -16.93 27.82
CA SER A 196 6.08 -16.11 27.80
C SER A 196 7.02 -16.39 28.97
N ASP A 197 6.50 -16.50 30.19
CA ASP A 197 7.30 -16.81 31.38
C ASP A 197 7.97 -18.20 31.27
N ARG A 198 7.37 -19.10 30.49
CA ARG A 198 7.89 -20.45 30.21
C ARG A 198 8.78 -20.52 28.96
N GLY A 199 8.84 -19.46 28.16
CA GLY A 199 9.56 -19.46 26.88
C GLY A 199 8.98 -20.44 25.85
N VAL A 200 7.66 -20.64 25.85
CA VAL A 200 6.94 -21.48 24.89
C VAL A 200 5.86 -20.67 24.18
N GLU A 201 5.47 -21.08 22.98
CA GLU A 201 4.30 -20.50 22.30
C GLU A 201 2.98 -20.99 22.90
N LEU A 202 1.86 -20.33 22.57
CA LEU A 202 0.53 -20.68 23.08
C LEU A 202 0.13 -22.13 22.76
N ALA A 203 0.53 -22.65 21.61
CA ALA A 203 0.30 -24.05 21.23
C ALA A 203 1.09 -25.05 22.09
N GLY A 204 2.09 -24.59 22.84
CA GLY A 204 2.86 -25.38 23.80
C GLY A 204 2.22 -25.51 25.19
N LEU A 205 1.12 -24.79 25.45
CA LEU A 205 0.34 -24.95 26.68
C LEU A 205 -0.53 -26.21 26.61
N SER A 206 -0.54 -26.99 27.68
CA SER A 206 -1.38 -28.19 27.78
C SER A 206 -2.86 -27.82 28.00
N LEU A 207 -3.77 -28.71 27.61
CA LEU A 207 -5.21 -28.51 27.88
C LEU A 207 -5.52 -28.35 29.37
N ALA A 208 -4.73 -28.99 30.25
CA ALA A 208 -4.88 -28.82 31.70
C ALA A 208 -4.57 -27.38 32.14
N GLU A 209 -3.54 -26.77 31.56
CA GLU A 209 -3.16 -25.38 31.83
C GLU A 209 -4.20 -24.40 31.27
N LEU A 210 -4.70 -24.65 30.07
CA LEU A 210 -5.80 -23.87 29.49
C LEU A 210 -7.05 -23.96 30.39
N ARG A 211 -7.43 -25.16 30.83
CA ARG A 211 -8.58 -25.37 31.73
C ARG A 211 -8.39 -24.77 33.12
N ALA A 212 -7.14 -24.68 33.61
CA ALA A 212 -6.83 -23.98 34.84
C ALA A 212 -7.10 -22.47 34.73
N ALA A 213 -6.94 -21.89 33.53
CA ALA A 213 -7.32 -20.51 33.26
C ALA A 213 -8.84 -20.34 33.07
N HIS A 214 -9.50 -21.27 32.37
CA HIS A 214 -10.96 -21.26 32.24
C HIS A 214 -11.56 -22.65 31.89
N PRO A 215 -12.64 -23.10 32.56
CA PRO A 215 -13.15 -24.47 32.38
C PRO A 215 -13.75 -24.78 31.00
N LYS A 216 -14.11 -23.76 30.21
CA LYS A 216 -14.69 -23.94 28.85
C LYS A 216 -13.65 -24.28 27.75
N PHE A 217 -12.37 -24.38 28.08
CA PHE A 217 -11.38 -24.91 27.14
C PHE A 217 -11.53 -26.41 26.96
N ASP A 218 -11.60 -26.84 25.70
CA ASP A 218 -11.71 -28.23 25.29
C ASP A 218 -10.64 -28.60 24.27
N ALA A 219 -10.54 -29.89 23.93
CA ALA A 219 -9.48 -30.40 23.04
C ALA A 219 -9.51 -29.77 21.62
N ASP A 220 -10.65 -29.23 21.19
CA ASP A 220 -10.83 -28.53 19.92
C ASP A 220 -10.04 -27.20 19.85
N VAL A 221 -9.65 -26.61 20.98
CA VAL A 221 -8.83 -25.37 21.04
C VAL A 221 -7.49 -25.52 20.31
N ALA A 222 -6.93 -26.73 20.22
CA ALA A 222 -5.70 -26.97 19.48
C ALA A 222 -5.84 -26.59 17.99
N SER A 223 -7.02 -26.77 17.41
CA SER A 223 -7.31 -26.36 16.03
C SER A 223 -7.53 -24.85 15.87
N TRP A 224 -7.82 -24.15 16.95
CA TRP A 224 -7.90 -22.69 16.99
C TRP A 224 -6.52 -22.06 17.03
N LEU A 225 -5.56 -22.72 17.68
CA LEU A 225 -4.17 -22.27 17.75
C LEU A 225 -3.34 -22.55 16.49
N ASP A 226 -3.89 -23.22 15.48
CA ASP A 226 -3.27 -23.36 14.17
C ASP A 226 -3.37 -22.04 13.38
N PRO A 227 -2.26 -21.37 13.06
CA PRO A 227 -2.27 -20.09 12.34
C PRO A 227 -2.93 -20.15 10.97
N ILE A 228 -2.85 -21.28 10.26
CA ILE A 228 -3.48 -21.40 8.93
C ILE A 228 -5.00 -21.38 9.08
N ARG A 229 -5.52 -22.14 10.05
CA ARG A 229 -6.95 -22.14 10.36
C ARG A 229 -7.42 -20.80 10.90
N ALA A 230 -6.58 -20.09 11.64
CA ALA A 230 -6.87 -18.72 12.10
C ALA A 230 -7.10 -17.77 10.92
N VAL A 231 -6.24 -17.79 9.90
CA VAL A 231 -6.42 -16.99 8.69
C VAL A 231 -7.72 -17.37 7.96
N ASP A 232 -7.98 -18.66 7.79
CA ASP A 232 -9.19 -19.14 7.09
C ASP A 232 -10.50 -18.84 7.83
N ARG A 233 -10.49 -18.68 9.15
CA ARG A 233 -11.65 -18.22 9.93
C ARG A 233 -12.03 -16.76 9.66
N ARG A 234 -11.12 -15.94 9.13
CA ARG A 234 -11.39 -14.53 8.81
C ARG A 234 -11.96 -14.42 7.39
N ASP A 235 -13.12 -15.04 7.20
CA ASP A 235 -13.78 -15.25 5.90
C ASP A 235 -14.89 -14.22 5.61
N LEU A 236 -14.89 -13.07 6.27
CA LEU A 236 -15.76 -11.95 5.90
C LEU A 236 -15.21 -11.22 4.66
N PRO A 237 -16.04 -10.43 3.94
CA PRO A 237 -15.55 -9.57 2.84
C PRO A 237 -14.39 -8.68 3.29
N GLY A 238 -13.30 -8.66 2.50
CA GLY A 238 -12.05 -7.98 2.84
C GLY A 238 -11.14 -8.73 3.82
N GLY A 239 -11.52 -9.94 4.25
CA GLY A 239 -10.71 -10.80 5.12
C GLY A 239 -9.59 -11.56 4.40
N PRO A 240 -8.58 -12.04 5.13
CA PRO A 240 -7.41 -12.73 4.58
C PRO A 240 -7.63 -14.23 4.30
N ALA A 241 -8.82 -14.79 4.56
CA ALA A 241 -9.09 -16.19 4.27
C ALA A 241 -8.78 -16.52 2.80
N ARG A 242 -8.24 -17.73 2.53
CA ARG A 242 -7.81 -18.11 1.17
C ARG A 242 -8.93 -17.93 0.14
N SER A 243 -10.15 -18.31 0.51
CA SER A 243 -11.33 -18.16 -0.35
C SER A 243 -11.64 -16.70 -0.70
N ARG A 244 -11.38 -15.76 0.21
CA ARG A 244 -11.58 -14.32 0.00
C ARG A 244 -10.50 -13.72 -0.86
N VAL A 245 -9.24 -14.08 -0.62
CA VAL A 245 -8.12 -13.62 -1.45
C VAL A 245 -8.27 -14.10 -2.89
N LEU A 246 -8.65 -15.35 -3.12
CA LEU A 246 -8.90 -15.87 -4.47
C LEU A 246 -10.05 -15.15 -5.17
N ALA A 247 -11.16 -14.91 -4.46
CA ALA A 247 -12.29 -14.17 -5.03
C ALA A 247 -11.93 -12.72 -5.38
N GLU A 248 -11.07 -12.07 -4.58
CA GLU A 248 -10.58 -10.72 -4.88
C GLU A 248 -9.66 -10.70 -6.10
N LEU A 249 -8.79 -11.70 -6.26
CA LEU A 249 -7.96 -11.83 -7.46
C LEU A 249 -8.82 -11.94 -8.73
N ASP A 250 -9.85 -12.79 -8.72
CA ASP A 250 -10.79 -12.93 -9.84
C ASP A 250 -11.52 -11.60 -10.15
N ALA A 251 -11.90 -10.84 -9.11
CA ALA A 251 -12.55 -9.54 -9.27
C ALA A 251 -11.62 -8.49 -9.88
N LEU A 252 -10.36 -8.44 -9.45
CA LEU A 252 -9.33 -7.54 -9.99
C LEU A 252 -9.01 -7.86 -11.45
N ASP A 253 -8.88 -9.14 -11.81
CA ASP A 253 -8.68 -9.56 -13.20
C ASP A 253 -9.85 -9.11 -14.09
N ALA A 254 -11.08 -9.26 -13.60
CA ALA A 254 -12.27 -8.80 -14.32
C ALA A 254 -12.36 -7.27 -14.43
N GLU A 255 -11.83 -6.53 -13.46
CA GLU A 255 -11.75 -5.07 -13.51
C GLU A 255 -10.72 -4.59 -14.52
N LEU A 256 -9.51 -5.16 -14.49
CA LEU A 256 -8.43 -4.83 -15.41
C LEU A 256 -8.78 -5.17 -16.87
N ALA A 257 -9.60 -6.20 -17.11
CA ALA A 257 -10.07 -6.54 -18.44
C ALA A 257 -11.12 -5.57 -19.02
N ARG A 258 -11.73 -4.70 -18.19
CA ARG A 258 -12.71 -3.69 -18.63
C ARG A 258 -12.07 -2.36 -19.04
N GLY A 259 -10.85 -2.09 -18.58
CA GLY A 259 -10.08 -0.88 -18.89
C GLY A 259 -9.25 -1.03 -20.15
#